data_AF-A0A6N8V441-F1
#
_entry.id   AF-A0A6N8V441-F1
#
_cell.length_a   1.000
_cell.length_b   1.000
_cell.length_c   1.000
_cell.angle_alpha   90.00
_cell.angle_beta   90.00
_cell.angle_gamma   90.00
#
_symmetry.space_group_name_H-M   'P 1'
#
loop_
_entity.id
_entity.type
_entity.pdbx_description
1 polymer ?
#
loop_
_entity_poly.entity_id
_entity_poly.type
_entity_poly.pdbx_seq_one_letter_code
_entity_poly.pdbx_strand_id
1 'polypeptide(L)' 'MALRKRLQLSRQRFADRFGLDVRAVQEWEQGRRVPDRAARVLLTVIDRDPEAVVRALAE' A
#
# COMPACT_ATOMS: atom_id res chain seq x y z
N MET A 1 0.00 -3.62 8.72
CA MET A 1 -0.36 -2.21 8.48
C MET A 1 -1.85 -2.01 8.72
N ALA A 2 -2.23 -1.01 9.51
CA ALA A 2 -3.63 -0.67 9.79
C ALA A 2 -4.42 -0.32 8.52
N LEU A 3 -3.80 0.39 7.58
CA LEU A 3 -4.38 0.76 6.28
C LEU A 3 -4.85 -0.46 5.47
N ARG A 4 -3.97 -1.43 5.23
CA ARG A 4 -4.34 -2.68 4.52
C ARG A 4 -5.48 -3.41 5.21
N LYS A 5 -5.44 -3.51 6.55
CA LYS A 5 -6.48 -4.18 7.34
C LYS A 5 -7.85 -3.49 7.20
N ARG A 6 -7.87 -2.14 7.20
CA ARG A 6 -9.09 -1.35 6.95
C ARG A 6 -9.70 -1.62 5.58
N LEU A 7 -8.85 -1.79 4.56
CA LEU A 7 -9.28 -2.13 3.20
C LEU A 7 -9.65 -3.62 3.03
N GLN A 8 -9.48 -4.44 4.07
CA GLN A 8 -9.78 -5.89 4.07
C GLN A 8 -9.07 -6.67 2.95
N LEU A 9 -7.89 -6.20 2.53
CA LEU A 9 -7.09 -6.84 1.50
C LEU A 9 -6.05 -7.78 2.10
N SER A 10 -5.78 -8.90 1.43
CA SER A 10 -4.57 -9.67 1.69
C SER A 10 -3.33 -8.84 1.34
N ARG A 11 -2.14 -9.23 1.81
CA ARG A 11 -0.89 -8.52 1.44
C ARG A 11 -0.68 -8.51 -0.06
N GLN A 12 -0.92 -9.66 -0.71
CA GLN A 12 -0.82 -9.79 -2.16
C GLN A 12 -1.79 -8.85 -2.87
N ARG A 13 -3.09 -8.89 -2.53
CA ARG A 13 -4.09 -8.01 -3.16
C ARG A 13 -3.81 -6.52 -2.91
N PHE A 14 -3.28 -6.16 -1.75
CA PHE A 14 -2.88 -4.78 -1.46
C PHE A 14 -1.67 -4.36 -2.30
N ALA A 15 -0.69 -5.24 -2.43
CA ALA A 15 0.49 -5.01 -3.24
C ALA A 15 0.10 -4.82 -4.72
N ASP A 16 -0.66 -5.76 -5.27
CA ASP A 16 -1.12 -5.73 -6.66
C ASP A 16 -1.98 -4.49 -6.94
N ARG A 17 -2.93 -4.17 -6.05
CA ARG A 17 -3.88 -3.07 -6.25
C ARG A 17 -3.22 -1.69 -6.26
N PHE A 18 -2.09 -1.52 -5.59
CA PHE A 18 -1.43 -0.23 -5.41
C PHE A 18 -0.01 -0.17 -5.99
N GLY A 19 0.36 -1.14 -6.83
CA GLY A 19 1.68 -1.17 -7.48
C GLY A 19 2.85 -1.27 -6.50
N LEU A 20 2.67 -1.98 -5.38
CA LEU A 20 3.70 -2.18 -4.37
C LEU A 20 4.28 -3.59 -4.45
N ASP A 21 5.48 -3.77 -3.94
CA ASP A 21 6.07 -5.11 -3.75
C ASP A 21 5.49 -5.78 -2.48
N VAL A 22 5.05 -7.04 -2.62
CA VAL A 22 4.42 -7.78 -1.51
C VAL A 22 5.41 -8.07 -0.36
N ARG A 23 6.70 -8.24 -0.66
CA ARG A 23 7.74 -8.41 0.37
C ARG A 23 7.98 -7.10 1.09
N ALA A 24 8.04 -5.98 0.38
CA ALA A 24 8.15 -4.65 0.99
C ALA A 24 6.98 -4.38 1.95
N VAL A 25 5.74 -4.67 1.53
CA VAL A 25 4.55 -4.57 2.39
C VAL A 25 4.75 -5.44 3.64
N GLN A 26 5.15 -6.70 3.50
CA GLN A 26 5.40 -7.60 4.63
C GLN A 26 6.47 -7.06 5.59
N GLU A 27 7.60 -6.58 5.09
CA GLU A 27 8.69 -6.02 5.91
C GLU A 27 8.23 -4.80 6.70
N TRP A 28 7.41 -3.93 6.10
CA TRP A 28 6.79 -2.78 6.79
C TRP A 28 5.80 -3.22 7.86
N GLU A 29 4.97 -4.22 7.59
CA GLU A 29 4.02 -4.74 8.59
C GLU A 29 4.72 -5.37 9.80
N GLN A 30 5.91 -5.95 9.58
CA GLN A 30 6.72 -6.60 10.61
C GLN A 30 7.71 -5.64 11.30
N GLY A 31 7.79 -4.38 10.85
CA GLY A 31 8.73 -3.39 11.38
C GLY A 31 10.20 -3.65 11.02
N ARG A 32 10.48 -4.57 10.10
CA ARG A 32 11.85 -4.89 9.63
C ARG A 32 12.42 -3.79 8.75
N ARG A 33 11.54 -3.06 8.06
CA ARG A 33 11.89 -1.93 7.19
C ARG A 33 10.86 -0.83 7.35
N VAL A 34 11.29 0.41 7.20
CA VAL A 34 10.40 1.58 7.17
C VAL A 34 10.15 1.97 5.70
N PRO A 35 8.92 2.34 5.30
CA PRO A 35 8.66 2.82 3.95
C PRO A 35 9.48 4.09 3.68
N ASP A 36 10.06 4.18 2.49
CA ASP A 36 10.79 5.37 2.07
C ASP A 36 9.86 6.59 1.87
N ARG A 37 10.42 7.72 1.44
CA ARG A 37 9.65 8.95 1.25
C ARG A 37 8.52 8.78 0.21
N ALA A 38 8.79 8.13 -0.93
CA ALA A 38 7.79 7.95 -1.97
C ALA A 38 6.68 6.99 -1.52
N ALA A 39 7.06 5.88 -0.89
CA ALA A 39 6.12 4.92 -0.33
C ALA A 39 5.21 5.56 0.73
N ARG A 40 5.75 6.41 1.62
CA ARG A 40 4.93 7.14 2.62
C ARG A 40 3.93 8.11 1.98
N VAL A 41 4.32 8.80 0.92
CA VAL A 41 3.40 9.67 0.16
C VAL A 41 2.29 8.83 -0.45
N LEU A 42 2.63 7.76 -1.16
CA LEU A 42 1.64 6.86 -1.77
C LEU A 42 0.70 6.27 -0.71
N LEU A 43 1.22 5.76 0.40
CA LEU A 43 0.41 5.23 1.51
C LEU A 43 -0.54 6.28 2.11
N THR A 44 -0.11 7.55 2.15
CA THR A 44 -0.96 8.67 2.60
C THR A 44 -2.09 8.95 1.63
N VAL A 45 -1.82 8.89 0.32
CA VAL A 45 -2.87 9.07 -0.70
C VAL A 45 -3.85 7.89 -0.65
N ILE A 46 -3.35 6.65 -0.56
CA ILE A 46 -4.20 5.45 -0.42
C ILE A 46 -5.09 5.53 0.81
N ASP A 47 -4.59 6.08 1.92
CA ASP A 47 -5.37 6.26 3.15
C ASP A 47 -6.55 7.22 2.99
N ARG A 48 -6.39 8.25 2.13
CA ARG A 48 -7.40 9.28 1.88
C ARG A 48 -8.35 8.96 0.73
N ASP A 49 -7.81 8.50 -0.40
CA ASP A 49 -8.58 8.19 -1.61
C ASP A 49 -7.94 6.98 -2.34
N PRO A 50 -8.25 5.75 -1.90
CA PRO A 50 -7.71 4.54 -2.53
C PRO A 50 -8.22 4.37 -3.97
N GLU A 51 -9.41 4.87 -4.30
CA GLU A 51 -9.99 4.75 -5.64
C GLU A 51 -9.30 5.68 -6.64
N ALA A 52 -8.87 6.87 -6.22
CA ALA A 52 -8.03 7.73 -7.07
C ALA A 52 -6.72 7.05 -7.47
N VAL A 53 -6.06 6.34 -6.55
CA VAL A 53 -4.84 5.60 -6.85
C VAL A 53 -5.11 4.46 -7.82
N VAL A 54 -6.19 3.70 -7.60
CA VAL A 54 -6.59 2.61 -8.51
C VAL A 54 -6.87 3.13 -9.92
N ARG A 55 -7.61 4.23 -10.04
CA ARG A 55 -7.87 4.87 -11.34
C ARG A 55 -6.58 5.33 -12.02
N ALA A 56 -5.68 5.95 -11.27
CA ALA A 56 -4.41 6.44 -11.81
C ALA A 56 -3.44 5.33 -12.25
N LEU A 57 -3.58 4.11 -11.70
CA LEU A 57 -2.76 2.94 -12.06
C LEU A 57 -3.40 2.04 -13.13
N ALA A 58 -4.63 2.34 -13.55
CA ALA A 58 -5.36 1.54 -14.55
C ALA A 58 -5.06 1.95 -16.01
N GLU A 59 -4.16 2.92 -16.20
CA GLU A 59 -3.63 3.39 -17.49
C GLU A 59 -2.29 2.71 -17.81
#